data_AF-A0A1J4LV30-F1
#
_entry.id   AF-A0A1J4LV30-F1
#
_cell.length_a   1.000
_cell.length_b   1.000
_cell.length_c   1.000
_cell.angle_alpha   90.00
_cell.angle_beta   90.00
_cell.angle_gamma   90.00
#
_symmetry.space_group_name_H-M   'P 1'
#
loop_
_entity.id
_entity.type
_entity.pdbx_description
1 polymer ?
#
loop_
_entity_poly.entity_id
_entity_poly.type
_entity_poly.pdbx_seq_one_letter_code
_entity_poly.pdbx_strand_id
1 'polypeptide(L)'
;MATQDFTFGNFNPGKNEVELVDVFAIVLVGYFSPMIFGVMSFSIDVFGGYDMTAPIWTVGGADISAALIIVTFSSFWIIGTNLLNSDTDHSQEEMAIFATALLSPILFVMMPPFEALVLWHELVQVMFSVYVIAATVLISYLG
;
A
#
# COMPACT_ATOMS: atom_id res chain seq x y z
N MET A 1 5.99 -30.69 3.93
CA MET A 1 6.53 -29.41 3.41
C MET A 1 6.55 -29.53 1.90
N ALA A 2 5.50 -29.07 1.23
CA ALA A 2 5.48 -28.98 -0.22
C ALA A 2 6.19 -27.69 -0.60
N THR A 3 7.27 -27.80 -1.36
CA THR A 3 7.93 -26.68 -2.03
C THR A 3 6.99 -26.14 -3.10
N GLN A 4 6.43 -24.94 -2.87
CA GLN A 4 5.79 -24.20 -3.95
C GLN A 4 6.88 -23.60 -4.81
N ASP A 5 6.92 -24.02 -6.08
CA ASP A 5 7.83 -23.50 -7.09
C ASP A 5 7.45 -22.05 -7.39
N PHE A 6 8.35 -21.10 -7.08
CA PHE A 6 8.25 -19.72 -7.54
C PHE A 6 8.44 -19.70 -9.05
N THR A 7 7.32 -19.75 -9.78
CA THR A 7 7.31 -19.72 -11.24
C THR A 7 7.20 -18.27 -11.69
N PHE A 8 8.30 -17.71 -12.21
CA PHE A 8 8.28 -16.39 -12.82
C PHE A 8 7.74 -16.47 -14.24
N GLY A 9 6.52 -15.97 -14.44
CA GLY A 9 5.98 -15.67 -15.75
C GLY A 9 4.98 -16.70 -16.27
N ASN A 10 3.71 -16.48 -15.93
CA ASN A 10 2.61 -16.87 -16.80
C ASN A 10 1.48 -15.86 -16.60
N PHE A 11 1.30 -14.94 -17.55
CA PHE A 11 0.13 -14.06 -17.57
C PHE A 11 -1.08 -14.92 -17.94
N ASN A 12 -1.72 -15.52 -16.94
CA ASN A 12 -2.91 -16.34 -17.13
C ASN A 12 -4.02 -15.78 -16.22
N PRO A 13 -4.99 -15.03 -16.78
CA PRO A 13 -5.99 -14.26 -16.03
C PRO A 13 -7.07 -15.12 -15.34
N GLY A 14 -6.76 -16.34 -14.93
CA GLY A 14 -7.72 -17.29 -14.38
C GLY A 14 -7.14 -18.34 -13.44
N LYS A 15 -5.93 -18.12 -12.90
CA LYS A 15 -5.42 -18.91 -11.78
C LYS A 15 -4.86 -17.96 -10.75
N ASN A 16 -5.20 -18.24 -9.50
CA ASN A 16 -4.75 -17.57 -8.29
C ASN A 16 -3.24 -17.81 -8.06
N GLU A 17 -2.43 -17.37 -9.02
CA GLU A 17 -0.98 -17.29 -8.95
C GLU A 17 -0.69 -15.82 -8.71
N VAL A 18 0.02 -15.49 -7.63
CA VAL A 18 0.44 -14.11 -7.32
C VAL A 18 1.12 -13.54 -8.57
N GLU A 19 0.40 -12.71 -9.34
CA GLU A 19 0.92 -12.19 -10.59
C GLU A 19 2.06 -11.23 -10.27
N LEU A 20 3.05 -11.10 -11.16
CA LEU A 20 4.20 -10.21 -10.95
C LEU A 20 3.77 -8.75 -10.64
N VAL A 21 2.60 -8.37 -11.16
CA VAL A 21 1.97 -7.07 -10.91
C VAL A 21 1.51 -6.93 -9.47
N ASP A 22 0.94 -7.99 -8.87
CA ASP A 22 0.52 -7.98 -7.46
C ASP A 22 1.73 -7.87 -6.53
N VAL A 23 2.80 -8.62 -6.80
CA VAL A 23 4.07 -8.51 -6.04
C VAL A 23 4.61 -7.09 -6.10
N PHE A 24 4.59 -6.48 -7.29
CA PHE A 24 5.07 -5.11 -7.46
C PHE A 24 4.20 -4.12 -6.69
N ALA A 25 2.88 -4.24 -6.76
CA ALA A 25 1.95 -3.41 -6.01
C ALA A 25 2.18 -3.53 -4.49
N ILE A 26 2.37 -4.74 -3.97
CA ILE A 26 2.68 -5.00 -2.56
C ILE A 26 3.97 -4.28 -2.13
N VAL A 27 5.04 -4.43 -2.91
CA VAL A 27 6.33 -3.79 -2.62
C VAL A 27 6.20 -2.26 -2.64
N LEU A 28 5.49 -1.72 -3.62
CA LEU A 28 5.29 -0.27 -3.73
C LEU A 28 4.48 0.29 -2.55
N VAL A 29 3.39 -0.36 -2.16
CA VAL A 29 2.59 0.06 -1.00
C VAL A 29 3.44 -0.01 0.27
N GLY A 30 4.17 -1.12 0.49
CA GLY A 30 5.03 -1.28 1.67
C GLY A 30 6.18 -0.26 1.73
N TYR A 31 6.71 0.15 0.58
CA TYR A 31 7.83 1.09 0.51
C TYR A 31 7.41 2.55 0.64
N PHE A 32 6.34 2.96 -0.04
CA PHE A 32 5.92 4.37 -0.09
C PHE A 32 4.97 4.76 1.04
N SER A 33 4.22 3.83 1.65
CA SER A 33 3.31 4.19 2.76
C SER A 33 4.03 4.75 3.99
N PRO A 34 5.14 4.17 4.47
CA PRO A 34 5.91 4.75 5.57
C PRO A 34 6.51 6.12 5.24
N MET A 35 6.76 6.40 3.96
CA MET A 35 7.17 7.74 3.51
C MET A 35 6.03 8.75 3.61
N ILE A 36 4.83 8.36 3.20
CA ILE A 36 3.63 9.20 3.32
C ILE A 36 3.33 9.53 4.79
N PHE A 37 3.45 8.56 5.69
CA PHE A 37 3.25 8.79 7.13
C PHE A 37 4.37 9.58 7.81
N GLY A 38 5.46 9.89 7.12
CA GLY A 38 6.60 10.63 7.67
C GLY A 38 7.59 9.81 8.50
N VAL A 39 7.50 8.47 8.46
CA VAL A 39 8.40 7.57 9.22
C VAL A 39 9.77 7.44 8.57
N MET A 40 9.83 7.50 7.24
CA MET A 40 11.08 7.44 6.49
C MET A 40 11.07 8.46 5.35
N SER A 41 12.24 8.94 4.96
CA SER A 41 12.41 9.82 3.79
C SER A 41 13.39 9.21 2.81
N PHE A 42 13.14 9.34 1.51
CA PHE A 42 14.06 8.91 0.47
C PHE A 42 14.22 10.01 -0.57
N SER A 43 15.47 10.40 -0.81
CA SER A 43 15.85 11.40 -1.82
C SER A 43 16.84 10.78 -2.81
N ILE A 44 16.67 11.08 -4.10
CA ILE A 44 17.64 10.74 -5.14
C ILE A 44 18.31 12.03 -5.61
N ASP A 45 19.60 12.18 -5.30
CA ASP A 45 20.37 13.41 -5.59
C ASP A 45 20.98 13.47 -7.00
N VAL A 46 20.67 12.52 -7.88
CA VAL A 46 21.32 12.40 -9.21
C VAL A 46 20.75 13.38 -10.25
N PHE A 47 19.59 14.01 -9.99
CA PHE A 47 18.95 15.00 -10.87
C PHE A 47 18.50 16.28 -10.13
N GLY A 48 19.27 16.73 -9.14
CA GLY A 48 18.95 17.95 -8.39
C GLY A 48 18.12 17.76 -7.13
N GLY A 49 18.04 16.53 -6.60
CA GLY A 49 17.43 16.22 -5.30
C GLY A 49 15.90 16.09 -5.35
N TYR A 50 15.38 15.18 -6.18
CA TYR A 50 13.93 14.97 -6.26
C TYR A 50 13.43 14.14 -5.08
N ASP A 51 12.48 14.69 -4.34
CA ASP A 51 11.75 14.02 -3.26
C ASP A 51 10.39 13.50 -3.79
N MET A 52 10.18 12.19 -3.66
CA MET A 52 8.96 11.50 -4.12
C MET A 52 7.71 11.85 -3.30
N THR A 53 7.90 12.38 -2.09
CA THR A 53 6.83 12.83 -1.20
C THR A 53 6.46 14.30 -1.41
N ALA A 54 7.25 15.04 -2.19
CA ALA A 54 6.95 16.43 -2.49
C ALA A 54 5.63 16.56 -3.28
N PRO A 55 4.80 17.59 -2.97
CA PRO A 55 3.55 17.80 -3.66
C PRO A 55 3.79 18.18 -5.13
N ILE A 56 3.19 17.40 -6.04
CA ILE A 56 3.09 17.72 -7.46
C ILE A 56 1.87 18.64 -7.67
N TRP A 57 0.80 18.39 -6.91
CA TRP A 57 -0.44 19.15 -6.99
C TRP A 57 -1.13 19.22 -5.62
N THR A 58 -1.68 20.37 -5.27
CA THR A 58 -2.46 20.55 -4.04
C THR A 58 -3.91 20.86 -4.40
N VAL A 59 -4.86 20.06 -3.90
CA VAL A 59 -6.30 20.25 -4.14
C VAL A 59 -7.06 20.09 -2.83
N GLY A 60 -7.88 21.09 -2.48
CA GLY A 60 -8.73 20.99 -1.29
C GLY A 60 -7.97 20.86 0.03
N GLY A 61 -6.70 21.28 0.08
CA GLY A 61 -5.83 21.13 1.25
C GLY A 61 -5.09 19.79 1.34
N ALA A 62 -5.28 18.89 0.39
CA ALA A 62 -4.53 17.64 0.28
C ALA A 62 -3.36 17.79 -0.70
N ASP A 63 -2.18 17.38 -0.27
CA ASP A 63 -0.95 17.41 -1.05
C ASP A 63 -0.75 16.10 -1.81
N ILE A 64 -0.97 16.14 -3.13
CA ILE A 64 -0.85 14.99 -4.01
C ILE A 64 0.60 14.86 -4.49
N SER A 65 1.30 13.86 -3.97
CA SER A 65 2.66 13.50 -4.34
C SER A 65 2.72 12.31 -5.30
N ALA A 66 3.87 12.09 -5.94
CA ALA A 66 4.07 10.92 -6.78
C ALA A 66 3.90 9.62 -5.98
N ALA A 67 4.44 9.60 -4.75
CA ALA A 67 4.30 8.50 -3.81
C ALA A 67 2.81 8.20 -3.52
N LEU A 68 2.00 9.22 -3.25
CA LEU A 68 0.57 9.03 -2.99
C LEU A 68 -0.16 8.44 -4.20
N ILE A 69 0.14 8.90 -5.41
CA ILE A 69 -0.48 8.35 -6.63
C ILE A 69 -0.14 6.87 -6.79
N ILE A 70 1.14 6.51 -6.61
CA ILE A 70 1.61 5.13 -6.72
C ILE A 70 0.95 4.24 -5.66
N VAL A 71 0.92 4.69 -4.40
CA VAL A 71 0.27 3.96 -3.30
C VAL A 71 -1.22 3.82 -3.55
N THR A 72 -1.90 4.88 -3.98
CA THR A 72 -3.34 4.84 -4.26
C THR A 72 -3.65 3.81 -5.35
N PHE A 73 -2.94 3.88 -6.48
CA PHE A 73 -3.13 2.94 -7.57
C PHE A 73 -2.85 1.49 -7.14
N SER A 74 -1.74 1.28 -6.42
CA SER A 74 -1.33 -0.06 -5.95
C SER A 74 -2.30 -0.63 -4.92
N SER A 75 -2.79 0.19 -3.98
CA SER A 75 -3.80 -0.20 -3.00
C SER A 75 -5.11 -0.61 -3.66
N PHE A 76 -5.61 0.17 -4.64
CA PHE A 76 -6.81 -0.20 -5.39
C PHE A 76 -6.61 -1.45 -6.24
N TRP A 77 -5.42 -1.65 -6.80
CA TRP A 77 -5.09 -2.86 -7.53
C TRP A 77 -5.16 -4.08 -6.62
N ILE A 78 -4.46 -4.07 -5.47
CA ILE A 78 -4.48 -5.17 -4.49
C ILE A 78 -5.91 -5.46 -4.03
N ILE A 79 -6.69 -4.43 -3.70
CA ILE A 79 -8.10 -4.62 -3.32
C ILE A 79 -8.89 -5.26 -4.46
N GLY A 80 -8.72 -4.79 -5.69
CA GLY A 80 -9.44 -5.30 -6.86
C GLY A 80 -9.10 -6.74 -7.21
N THR A 81 -7.82 -7.11 -7.16
CA THR A 81 -7.34 -8.44 -7.59
C THR A 81 -7.35 -9.48 -6.46
N ASN A 82 -7.14 -9.07 -5.21
CA ASN A 82 -7.02 -9.99 -4.08
C ASN A 82 -8.25 -9.99 -3.17
N LEU A 83 -8.87 -8.83 -2.87
CA LEU A 83 -10.01 -8.79 -1.93
C LEU A 83 -11.35 -9.02 -2.61
N LEU A 84 -11.51 -8.56 -3.86
CA LEU A 84 -12.78 -8.68 -4.60
C LEU A 84 -12.85 -9.95 -5.46
N ASN A 85 -11.80 -10.77 -5.45
CA ASN A 85 -11.82 -12.05 -6.13
C ASN A 85 -12.68 -13.05 -5.36
N SER A 86 -13.56 -13.77 -6.05
CA SER A 86 -14.45 -14.75 -5.42
C SER A 86 -13.75 -16.02 -4.96
N ASP A 87 -12.52 -16.24 -5.42
CA ASP A 87 -11.75 -17.46 -5.13
C ASP A 87 -10.95 -17.36 -3.83
N THR A 88 -10.81 -16.16 -3.26
CA THR A 88 -10.16 -15.93 -1.96
C THR A 88 -11.18 -16.02 -0.82
N ASP A 89 -10.97 -16.95 0.10
CA ASP A 89 -11.87 -17.22 1.23
C ASP A 89 -11.61 -16.24 2.38
N HIS A 90 -11.81 -14.94 2.12
CA HIS A 90 -11.71 -13.89 3.14
C HIS A 90 -13.05 -13.67 3.83
N SER A 91 -13.05 -13.70 5.16
CA SER A 91 -14.21 -13.24 5.93
C SER A 91 -14.43 -11.74 5.73
N GLN A 92 -15.67 -11.26 5.91
CA GLN A 92 -15.98 -9.83 5.80
C GLN A 92 -15.17 -8.97 6.78
N GLU A 93 -14.83 -9.53 7.95
CA GLU A 93 -14.01 -8.88 8.95
C GLU A 93 -12.56 -8.72 8.46
N GLU A 94 -11.97 -9.77 7.89
CA GLU A 94 -10.61 -9.72 7.31
C GLU A 94 -10.55 -8.74 6.13
N MET A 95 -11.55 -8.76 5.25
CA MET A 95 -11.64 -7.80 4.14
C MET A 95 -11.66 -6.35 4.63
N ALA A 96 -12.41 -6.06 5.69
CA ALA A 96 -12.48 -4.71 6.26
C ALA A 96 -11.13 -4.29 6.87
N ILE A 97 -10.44 -5.20 7.56
CA ILE A 97 -9.10 -4.95 8.13
C ILE A 97 -8.12 -4.64 6.99
N PHE A 98 -8.08 -5.47 5.96
CA PHE A 98 -7.18 -5.27 4.82
C PHE A 98 -7.49 -3.99 4.03
N ALA A 99 -8.75 -3.71 3.75
CA ALA A 99 -9.15 -2.48 3.07
C ALA A 99 -8.79 -1.24 3.90
N THR A 100 -9.05 -1.25 5.21
CA THR A 100 -8.71 -0.10 6.07
C THR A 100 -7.20 0.10 6.17
N ALA A 101 -6.40 -0.98 6.20
CA ALA A 101 -4.95 -0.89 6.14
C ALA A 101 -4.49 -0.25 4.83
N LEU A 102 -4.87 -0.80 3.68
CA LEU A 102 -4.43 -0.34 2.37
C LEU A 102 -4.92 1.08 2.03
N LEU A 103 -6.06 1.50 2.57
CA LEU A 103 -6.58 2.85 2.39
C LEU A 103 -6.01 3.85 3.40
N SER A 104 -5.37 3.41 4.49
CA SER A 104 -4.86 4.33 5.52
C SER A 104 -3.89 5.42 5.01
N PRO A 105 -2.98 5.20 4.04
CA PRO A 105 -2.14 6.28 3.49
C PRO A 105 -2.97 7.33 2.73
N ILE A 106 -4.06 6.90 2.09
CA ILE A 106 -4.97 7.78 1.36
C ILE A 106 -5.80 8.59 2.36
N LEU A 107 -6.32 7.95 3.40
CA LEU A 107 -7.06 8.63 4.47
C LEU A 107 -6.18 9.65 5.18
N PHE A 108 -4.91 9.34 5.40
CA PHE A 108 -3.94 10.26 5.98
C PHE A 108 -3.80 11.56 5.21
N VAL A 109 -3.67 11.52 3.89
CA VAL A 109 -3.53 12.75 3.10
C VAL A 109 -4.86 13.47 2.88
N MET A 110 -5.96 12.73 2.75
CA MET A 110 -7.25 13.29 2.31
C MET A 110 -8.16 13.72 3.48
N MET A 111 -7.91 13.24 4.70
CA MET A 111 -8.75 13.52 5.86
C MET A 111 -7.93 14.14 7.00
N PRO A 112 -8.07 15.45 7.26
CA PRO A 112 -7.36 16.12 8.35
C PRO A 112 -7.51 15.47 9.73
N PRO A 113 -8.69 14.91 10.11
CA PRO A 113 -8.80 14.18 11.37
C PRO A 113 -7.97 12.90 11.44
N PHE A 114 -7.79 12.21 10.31
CA PHE A 114 -6.98 10.99 10.24
C PHE A 114 -5.50 11.33 10.26
N GLU A 115 -5.09 12.38 9.55
CA GLU A 115 -3.75 12.95 9.64
C GLU A 115 -3.38 13.27 11.09
N ALA A 116 -4.25 14.00 11.81
CA ALA A 116 -4.05 14.36 13.20
C ALA A 116 -3.94 13.14 14.13
N LEU A 117 -4.69 12.07 13.84
CA LEU A 117 -4.58 10.80 14.58
C LEU A 117 -3.22 10.14 14.36
N VAL A 118 -2.76 10.07 13.11
CA VAL A 118 -1.49 9.42 12.76
C VAL A 118 -0.31 10.22 13.29
N LEU A 119 -0.36 11.55 13.18
CA LEU A 119 0.66 12.47 13.69
C LEU A 119 0.61 12.69 15.21
N TRP A 120 -0.36 12.09 15.91
CA TRP A 120 -0.50 12.28 17.35
C TRP A 120 0.76 11.87 18.13
N HIS A 121 1.47 10.84 17.66
CA HIS A 121 2.72 10.38 18.23
C HIS A 121 3.55 9.62 17.19
N GLU A 122 4.88 9.69 17.25
CA GLU A 122 5.78 8.97 16.32
C GLU A 122 5.52 7.46 16.31
N LEU A 123 5.30 6.88 17.51
CA LEU A 123 4.87 5.48 17.64
C LEU A 123 3.61 5.18 16.82
N VAL A 124 2.64 6.09 16.74
CA VAL A 124 1.41 5.86 15.97
C VAL A 124 1.74 5.82 14.46
N GLN A 125 2.61 6.71 13.96
CA GLN A 125 3.08 6.67 12.58
C GLN A 125 3.76 5.33 12.24
N VAL A 126 4.62 4.84 13.15
CA VAL A 126 5.26 3.53 13.01
C VAL A 126 4.23 2.40 13.04
N MET A 127 3.25 2.46 13.94
CA MET A 127 2.19 1.45 14.02
C MET A 127 1.35 1.40 12.75
N PHE A 128 0.98 2.54 12.16
CA PHE A 128 0.29 2.57 10.87
C PHE A 128 1.16 2.05 9.73
N SER A 129 2.46 2.37 9.73
CA SER A 129 3.42 1.83 8.76
C SER A 129 3.49 0.30 8.85
N VAL A 130 3.63 -0.24 10.06
CA VAL A 130 3.64 -1.68 10.32
C VAL A 130 2.30 -2.31 9.97
N TYR A 131 1.18 -1.64 10.24
CA TYR A 131 -0.16 -2.12 9.91
C TYR A 131 -0.33 -2.31 8.40
N VAL A 132 0.09 -1.34 7.58
CA VAL A 132 0.06 -1.45 6.12
C VAL A 132 0.98 -2.57 5.62
N ILE A 133 2.21 -2.65 6.13
CA ILE A 133 3.16 -3.70 5.73
C ILE A 133 2.63 -5.08 6.11
N ALA A 134 2.13 -5.25 7.33
CA ALA A 134 1.55 -6.51 7.79
C ALA A 134 0.35 -6.92 6.93
N ALA A 135 -0.55 -5.98 6.62
CA ALA A 135 -1.70 -6.25 5.77
C ALA A 135 -1.27 -6.66 4.35
N THR A 136 -0.32 -5.96 3.73
CA THR A 136 0.16 -6.31 2.38
C THR A 136 0.82 -7.70 2.34
N VAL A 137 1.60 -8.06 3.35
CA VAL A 137 2.21 -9.40 3.46
C VAL A 137 1.16 -10.47 3.70
N LEU A 138 0.17 -10.23 4.58
CA LEU A 138 -0.87 -11.20 4.90
C LEU A 138 -1.81 -11.44 3.73
N ILE A 139 -2.20 -10.39 3.00
CA ILE A 139 -3.00 -10.52 1.77
C ILE A 139 -2.24 -11.37 0.75
N SER A 140 -0.93 -11.18 0.60
CA SER A 140 -0.13 -12.00 -0.32
C SER A 140 0.01 -13.47 0.09
N TYR A 141 -0.16 -13.78 1.38
CA TYR A 141 -0.02 -15.14 1.90
C TYR A 141 -1.35 -15.90 1.95
N LEU A 142 -2.44 -15.17 2.22
CA LEU A 142 -3.78 -15.71 2.37
C LEU A 142 -4.62 -15.62 1.09
N GLY A 143 -4.28 -14.69 0.19
CA GLY A 143 -4.78 -14.64 -1.18
C GLY A 143 -4.14 -15.70 -2.03
#